data_AF-A0A8R7JZ75-F1
#
_entry.id   AF-A0A8R7JZ75-F1
#
_cell.length_a   1.000
_cell.length_b   1.000
_cell.length_c   1.000
_cell.angle_alpha   90.00
_cell.angle_beta   90.00
_cell.angle_gamma   90.00
#
_symmetry.space_group_name_H-M   'P 1'
#
loop_
_entity.id
_entity.type
_entity.pdbx_description
1 polymer ?
#
loop_
_entity_poly.entity_id
_entity_poly.type
_entity_poly.pdbx_seq_one_letter_code
_entity_poly.pdbx_strand_id
1 'polypeptide(L)'
;MKFERGSPEWIEMEARGFWQAVEIAVDFPHMSFDLALTAYTDHIFNTRFDYFDREEIDPLLFEIWKRLTKQKITFRQALDQVQQENMFPRQEKCIQFVLDNTSIYTHLQSTFDTCVEDISDETPEDEGRRLITMAVSSKLHKEKTWNEYIMRKIEIAKHIGLDLQATCIRILRPRRMWTLVVEQNIVRCPDAPGHGQ
;
A
#
# COMPACT_ATOMS: atom_id res chain seq x y z
N MET A 1 -7.37 -14.07 16.73
CA MET A 1 -7.07 -12.79 17.40
C MET A 1 -7.12 -11.72 16.32
N LYS A 2 -7.93 -10.67 16.46
CA LYS A 2 -7.94 -9.54 15.51
C LYS A 2 -7.21 -8.39 16.19
N PHE A 3 -6.01 -8.06 15.71
CA PHE A 3 -5.28 -6.88 16.15
C PHE A 3 -5.79 -5.67 15.36
N GLU A 4 -5.87 -4.52 16.02
CA GLU A 4 -6.13 -3.26 15.33
C GLU A 4 -4.93 -2.92 14.44
N ARG A 5 -5.19 -2.59 13.18
CA ARG A 5 -4.12 -2.40 12.19
C ARG A 5 -3.30 -1.16 12.56
N GLY A 6 -1.97 -1.31 12.59
CA GLY A 6 -1.06 -0.24 13.02
C GLY A 6 -0.90 -0.13 14.54
N SER A 7 -1.60 -0.95 15.33
CA SER A 7 -1.28 -1.11 16.74
C SER A 7 0.13 -1.71 16.91
N PRO A 8 0.79 -1.50 18.05
CA PRO A 8 2.08 -2.15 18.34
C PRO A 8 2.05 -3.67 18.14
N GLU A 9 0.95 -4.33 18.53
CA GLU A 9 0.77 -5.77 18.39
C GLU A 9 0.63 -6.21 16.92
N TRP A 10 -0.05 -5.40 16.09
CA TRP A 10 -0.11 -5.64 14.65
C TRP A 10 1.27 -5.50 14.00
N ILE A 11 2.02 -4.45 14.36
CA ILE A 11 3.37 -4.21 13.85
C ILE A 11 4.30 -5.36 14.23
N GLU A 12 4.24 -5.82 15.49
CA GLU A 12 5.06 -6.94 15.98
C GLU A 12 4.68 -8.27 15.31
N MET A 13 3.39 -8.50 15.06
CA MET A 13 2.91 -9.68 14.35
C MET A 13 3.38 -9.67 12.88
N GLU A 14 3.25 -8.53 12.20
CA GLU A 14 3.70 -8.35 10.82
C GLU A 14 5.21 -8.52 10.68
N ALA A 15 6.00 -7.95 11.60
CA ALA A 15 7.44 -8.12 11.65
C ALA A 15 7.84 -9.59 11.85
N ARG A 16 7.16 -10.31 12.75
CA ARG A 16 7.40 -11.76 12.94
C ARG A 16 7.06 -12.57 11.70
N GLY A 17 5.93 -12.30 11.06
CA GLY A 17 5.55 -12.95 9.79
C GLY A 17 6.57 -12.70 8.68
N PHE A 18 7.08 -11.47 8.60
CA PHE A 18 8.16 -11.10 7.67
C PHE A 18 9.42 -11.93 7.89
N TRP A 19 9.95 -11.95 9.12
CA TRP A 19 11.19 -12.67 9.42
C TRP A 19 11.07 -14.16 9.12
N GLN A 20 9.93 -14.77 9.48
CA GLN A 20 9.66 -16.17 9.16
C GLN A 20 9.60 -16.44 7.66
N ALA A 21 8.96 -15.55 6.88
CA ALA A 21 8.89 -15.70 5.43
C ALA A 21 10.28 -15.60 4.78
N VAL A 22 11.12 -14.68 5.24
CA VAL A 22 12.50 -14.54 4.75
C VAL A 22 13.36 -15.72 5.14
N GLU A 23 13.29 -16.19 6.39
CA GLU A 23 14.03 -17.39 6.85
C GLU A 23 13.70 -18.61 6.00
N ILE A 24 12.42 -18.85 5.69
CA ILE A 24 12.00 -19.94 4.81
C ILE A 24 12.52 -19.73 3.38
N ALA A 25 12.52 -18.48 2.89
CA ALA A 25 12.95 -18.16 1.54
C ALA A 25 14.45 -18.38 1.34
N VAL A 26 15.29 -18.01 2.30
CA VAL A 26 16.76 -18.15 2.18
C VAL A 26 17.24 -19.60 2.27
N ASP A 27 16.39 -20.53 2.75
CA ASP A 27 16.67 -21.97 2.71
C ASP A 27 16.62 -22.55 1.28
N PHE A 28 16.06 -21.81 0.31
CA PHE A 28 16.06 -22.23 -1.09
C PHE A 28 17.42 -21.97 -1.77
N PRO A 29 17.92 -22.93 -2.57
CA PRO A 29 19.15 -22.73 -3.33
C PRO A 29 19.12 -21.44 -4.14
N HIS A 30 20.22 -20.68 -4.07
CA HIS A 30 20.41 -19.42 -4.80
C HIS A 30 19.45 -18.26 -4.43
N MET A 31 18.66 -18.39 -3.35
CA MET A 31 17.90 -17.28 -2.79
C MET A 31 18.75 -16.52 -1.75
N SER A 32 19.10 -15.27 -2.05
CA SER A 32 19.78 -14.43 -1.06
C SER A 32 18.77 -13.74 -0.13
N PHE A 33 19.26 -13.31 1.04
CA PHE A 33 18.48 -12.48 1.96
C PHE A 33 17.91 -11.23 1.27
N ASP A 34 18.74 -10.53 0.49
CA ASP A 34 18.33 -9.31 -0.21
C ASP A 34 17.23 -9.59 -1.25
N LEU A 35 17.30 -10.72 -1.96
CA LEU A 35 16.26 -11.13 -2.90
C LEU A 35 14.94 -11.49 -2.19
N ALA A 36 15.01 -12.21 -1.07
CA ALA A 36 13.84 -12.56 -0.27
C ALA A 36 13.17 -11.30 0.34
N LEU A 37 13.99 -10.39 0.88
CA LEU A 37 13.53 -9.09 1.40
C LEU A 37 12.85 -8.25 0.31
N THR A 38 13.47 -8.15 -0.87
CA THR A 38 12.94 -7.38 -1.99
C THR A 38 11.61 -7.95 -2.46
N ALA A 39 11.51 -9.27 -2.63
CA ALA A 39 10.29 -9.94 -3.06
C ALA A 39 9.15 -9.77 -2.05
N TYR A 40 9.43 -9.88 -0.76
CA TYR A 40 8.42 -9.66 0.29
C TYR A 40 7.98 -8.20 0.34
N THR A 41 8.92 -7.27 0.21
CA THR A 41 8.65 -5.83 0.21
C THR A 41 7.77 -5.47 -0.99
N ASP A 42 8.10 -5.95 -2.19
CA ASP A 42 7.26 -5.83 -3.39
C ASP A 42 5.85 -6.39 -3.15
N HIS A 43 5.74 -7.58 -2.53
CA HIS A 43 4.45 -8.19 -2.22
C HIS A 43 3.61 -7.34 -1.28
N ILE A 44 4.20 -6.85 -0.19
CA ILE A 44 3.54 -5.98 0.77
C ILE A 44 3.14 -4.66 0.12
N PHE A 45 4.04 -4.01 -0.62
CA PHE A 45 3.71 -2.77 -1.31
C PHE A 45 2.54 -2.97 -2.29
N ASN A 46 2.55 -4.02 -3.10
CA ASN A 46 1.45 -4.28 -4.04
C ASN A 46 0.14 -4.66 -3.31
N THR A 47 0.20 -5.53 -2.31
CA THR A 47 -0.99 -5.94 -1.53
C THR A 47 -1.58 -4.78 -0.74
N ARG A 48 -0.72 -3.90 -0.21
CA ARG A 48 -1.14 -2.67 0.47
C ARG A 48 -1.71 -1.66 -0.52
N PHE A 49 -1.08 -1.46 -1.67
CA PHE A 49 -1.58 -0.60 -2.74
C PHE A 49 -2.98 -1.04 -3.21
N ASP A 50 -3.19 -2.35 -3.38
CA ASP A 50 -4.49 -2.88 -3.78
C ASP A 50 -5.58 -2.74 -2.71
N TYR A 51 -5.23 -2.69 -1.43
CA TYR A 51 -6.20 -2.65 -0.33
C TYR A 51 -6.44 -1.24 0.24
N PHE A 52 -5.38 -0.44 0.42
CA PHE A 52 -5.46 0.88 1.07
C PHE A 52 -5.81 2.01 0.12
N ASP A 53 -5.31 1.97 -1.13
CA ASP A 53 -5.62 3.03 -2.11
C ASP A 53 -7.00 2.84 -2.74
N ARG A 54 -7.73 1.77 -2.39
CA ARG A 54 -9.07 1.48 -2.92
C ARG A 54 -10.20 1.68 -1.94
N GLU A 55 -9.98 1.53 -0.63
CA GLU A 55 -11.01 1.85 0.36
C GLU A 55 -11.28 3.37 0.33
N GLU A 56 -12.52 3.73 0.01
CA GLU A 56 -13.00 5.12 -0.11
C GLU A 56 -12.46 5.92 -1.31
N ILE A 57 -11.74 5.29 -2.26
CA ILE A 57 -11.24 6.03 -3.43
C ILE A 57 -12.37 6.46 -4.35
N ASP A 58 -13.33 5.58 -4.64
CA ASP A 58 -14.47 5.91 -5.51
C ASP A 58 -15.36 7.03 -4.95
N PRO A 59 -15.76 7.05 -3.66
CA PRO A 59 -16.49 8.19 -3.12
C PRO A 59 -15.61 9.43 -2.98
N LEU A 60 -14.30 9.32 -2.70
CA LEU A 60 -13.40 10.48 -2.66
C LEU A 60 -13.31 11.17 -4.02
N LEU A 61 -13.03 10.40 -5.09
CA LEU A 61 -12.94 10.95 -6.44
C LEU A 61 -14.28 11.56 -6.89
N PHE A 62 -15.40 10.91 -6.56
CA PHE A 62 -16.73 11.47 -6.82
C PHE A 62 -16.97 12.79 -6.09
N GLU A 63 -16.61 12.88 -4.81
CA GLU A 63 -16.79 14.09 -4.01
C GLU A 63 -15.91 15.26 -4.50
N ILE A 64 -14.71 14.97 -5.02
CA ILE A 64 -13.86 15.96 -5.69
C ILE A 64 -14.53 16.40 -7.00
N TRP A 65 -14.88 15.46 -7.88
CA TRP A 65 -15.50 15.75 -9.18
C TRP A 65 -16.77 16.58 -9.03
N LYS A 66 -17.67 16.20 -8.10
CA LYS A 66 -18.91 16.93 -7.79
C LYS A 66 -18.65 18.39 -7.41
N ARG A 67 -17.62 18.67 -6.62
CA ARG A 67 -17.26 20.04 -6.21
C ARG A 67 -16.69 20.83 -7.40
N LEU A 68 -15.86 20.20 -8.21
CA LEU A 68 -15.28 20.80 -9.42
C LEU A 68 -16.39 21.22 -10.40
N THR A 69 -17.35 20.35 -10.66
CA THR A 69 -18.43 20.62 -11.61
C THR A 69 -19.45 21.62 -11.09
N LYS A 70 -19.87 21.51 -9.82
CA LYS A 70 -20.89 22.40 -9.24
C LYS A 70 -20.36 23.77 -8.83
N GLN A 71 -19.16 23.83 -8.25
CA GLN A 71 -18.61 25.06 -7.67
C GLN A 71 -17.59 25.74 -8.59
N LYS A 72 -17.12 25.06 -9.65
CA LYS A 72 -16.09 25.54 -10.58
C LYS A 72 -14.81 25.96 -9.85
N ILE A 73 -14.42 25.18 -8.85
CA ILE A 73 -13.19 25.33 -8.07
C ILE A 73 -12.09 24.41 -8.57
N THR A 74 -10.86 24.65 -8.14
CA THR A 74 -9.72 23.78 -8.45
C THR A 74 -9.77 22.46 -7.67
N PHE A 75 -9.10 21.43 -8.20
CA PHE A 75 -8.87 20.14 -7.52
C PHE A 75 -8.40 20.32 -6.07
N ARG A 76 -7.49 21.26 -5.85
CA ARG A 76 -6.90 21.53 -4.54
C ARG A 76 -7.87 22.17 -3.56
N GLN A 77 -8.66 23.13 -4.03
CA GLN A 77 -9.72 23.74 -3.22
C GLN A 77 -10.79 22.71 -2.84
N ALA A 78 -11.11 21.77 -3.74
CA ALA A 78 -12.02 20.68 -3.42
C ALA A 78 -11.44 19.73 -2.36
N LEU A 79 -10.15 19.38 -2.44
CA LEU A 79 -9.47 18.59 -1.41
C LEU A 79 -9.43 19.30 -0.05
N ASP A 80 -9.18 20.60 -0.03
CA ASP A 80 -9.19 21.41 1.20
C ASP A 80 -10.58 21.39 1.86
N GLN A 81 -11.66 21.54 1.10
CA GLN A 81 -13.03 21.40 1.61
C GLN A 81 -13.31 19.99 2.16
N VAL A 82 -12.92 18.95 1.40
CA VAL A 82 -13.08 17.56 1.80
C VAL A 82 -12.35 17.25 3.11
N GLN A 83 -11.15 17.83 3.30
CA GLN A 83 -10.38 17.70 4.53
C GLN A 83 -11.04 18.44 5.70
N GLN A 84 -11.48 19.68 5.50
CA GLN A 84 -12.15 20.48 6.53
C GLN A 84 -13.46 19.84 7.00
N GLU A 85 -14.18 19.16 6.10
CA GLU A 85 -15.40 18.42 6.41
C GLU A 85 -15.13 17.02 7.01
N ASN A 86 -13.86 16.60 7.09
CA ASN A 86 -13.42 15.27 7.56
C ASN A 86 -14.22 14.10 6.95
N MET A 87 -14.52 14.18 5.64
CA MET A 87 -15.38 13.20 4.97
C MET A 87 -14.73 11.83 4.79
N PHE A 88 -13.40 11.79 4.67
CA PHE A 88 -12.62 10.58 4.37
C PHE A 88 -11.44 10.44 5.34
N PRO A 89 -11.69 10.13 6.62
CA PRO A 89 -10.64 10.05 7.64
C PRO A 89 -9.58 8.98 7.32
N ARG A 90 -9.91 7.94 6.53
CA ARG A 90 -8.91 6.95 6.09
C ARG A 90 -7.92 7.51 5.08
N GLN A 91 -8.33 8.51 4.31
CA GLN A 91 -7.54 9.16 3.27
C GLN A 91 -6.88 10.46 3.76
N GLU A 92 -7.05 10.83 5.05
CA GLU A 92 -6.55 12.09 5.62
C GLU A 92 -5.05 12.32 5.34
N LYS A 93 -4.21 11.30 5.54
CA LYS A 93 -2.76 11.41 5.29
C LYS A 93 -2.43 11.61 3.81
N CYS A 94 -3.18 10.95 2.92
CA CYS A 94 -3.05 11.12 1.48
C CYS A 94 -3.46 12.54 1.06
N ILE A 95 -4.61 13.01 1.55
CA ILE A 95 -5.13 14.36 1.27
C ILE A 95 -4.15 15.42 1.78
N GLN A 96 -3.69 15.30 3.03
CA GLN A 96 -2.71 16.22 3.62
C GLN A 96 -1.41 16.24 2.81
N PHE A 97 -0.91 15.09 2.36
CA PHE A 97 0.29 15.02 1.52
C PHE A 97 0.13 15.83 0.22
N VAL A 98 -1.04 15.77 -0.44
CA VAL A 98 -1.32 16.59 -1.63
C VAL A 98 -1.39 18.09 -1.29
N LEU A 99 -1.96 18.44 -0.14
CA LEU A 99 -2.11 19.83 0.32
C LEU A 99 -0.80 20.45 0.82
N ASP A 100 0.14 19.65 1.31
CA ASP A 100 1.48 20.11 1.69
C ASP A 100 2.40 20.28 0.48
N ASN A 101 2.28 19.41 -0.52
CA ASN A 101 3.19 19.36 -1.66
C ASN A 101 2.65 20.07 -2.90
N THR A 102 2.54 21.40 -2.80
CA THR A 102 1.86 22.25 -3.81
C THR A 102 2.46 22.21 -5.22
N SER A 103 3.75 21.88 -5.35
CA SER A 103 4.49 21.88 -6.60
C SER A 103 4.59 20.51 -7.26
N ILE A 104 4.04 19.46 -6.65
CA ILE A 104 4.19 18.08 -7.09
C ILE A 104 2.87 17.58 -7.64
N TYR A 105 2.90 17.07 -8.88
CA TYR A 105 1.78 16.30 -9.43
C TYR A 105 1.71 14.94 -8.72
N THR A 106 0.70 14.75 -7.90
CA THR A 106 0.62 13.60 -6.98
C THR A 106 -0.08 12.40 -7.60
N HIS A 107 0.13 11.23 -6.99
CA HIS A 107 -0.55 10.02 -7.43
C HIS A 107 -2.09 10.15 -7.35
N LEU A 108 -2.63 10.78 -6.30
CA LEU A 108 -4.07 11.02 -6.17
C LEU A 108 -4.61 11.89 -7.30
N GLN A 109 -3.87 12.92 -7.72
CA GLN A 109 -4.27 13.78 -8.83
C GLN A 109 -4.24 13.02 -10.16
N SER A 110 -3.19 12.22 -10.40
CA SER A 110 -3.11 11.32 -11.56
C SER A 110 -4.27 10.32 -11.61
N THR A 111 -4.62 9.74 -10.48
CA THR A 111 -5.74 8.83 -10.32
C THR A 111 -7.08 9.52 -10.61
N PHE A 112 -7.25 10.74 -10.11
CA PHE A 112 -8.44 11.55 -10.38
C PHE A 112 -8.58 11.83 -11.88
N ASP A 113 -7.57 12.44 -12.50
CA ASP A 113 -7.59 12.82 -13.92
C ASP A 113 -7.90 11.61 -14.81
N THR A 114 -7.30 10.46 -14.52
CA THR A 114 -7.55 9.19 -15.24
C THR A 114 -9.01 8.73 -15.13
N CYS A 115 -9.61 8.85 -13.94
CA CYS A 115 -10.97 8.37 -13.69
C CYS A 115 -12.06 9.29 -14.23
N VAL A 116 -11.77 10.59 -14.41
CA VAL A 116 -12.74 11.58 -14.88
C VAL A 116 -12.55 12.02 -16.33
N GLU A 117 -11.49 11.56 -17.00
CA GLU A 117 -11.11 11.94 -18.37
C GLU A 117 -12.28 11.95 -19.37
N ASP A 118 -13.21 10.98 -19.28
CA ASP A 118 -14.32 10.79 -20.21
C ASP A 118 -15.66 11.32 -19.67
N ILE A 119 -15.66 12.03 -18.53
CA ILE A 119 -16.87 12.48 -17.83
C ILE A 119 -17.04 13.98 -18.08
N SER A 120 -18.12 14.37 -18.75
CA SER A 120 -18.43 15.79 -18.99
C SER A 120 -18.93 16.47 -17.70
N ASP A 121 -18.65 17.77 -17.58
CA ASP A 121 -19.07 18.60 -16.45
C ASP A 121 -20.60 18.68 -16.29
N GLU A 122 -21.35 18.44 -17.37
CA GLU A 122 -22.81 18.45 -17.43
C GLU A 122 -23.43 17.09 -17.06
N THR A 123 -22.60 16.07 -16.77
CA THR A 123 -23.08 14.74 -16.41
C THR A 123 -23.92 14.81 -15.12
N PRO A 124 -25.12 14.21 -15.08
CA PRO A 124 -25.92 14.10 -13.85
C PRO A 124 -25.13 13.42 -12.72
N GLU A 125 -25.38 13.82 -11.46
CA GLU A 125 -24.58 13.35 -10.33
C GLU A 125 -24.62 11.82 -10.12
N ASP A 126 -25.79 11.22 -10.33
CA ASP A 126 -26.00 9.77 -10.23
C ASP A 126 -25.19 9.02 -11.30
N GLU A 127 -25.19 9.54 -12.52
CA GLU A 127 -24.41 8.97 -13.63
C GLU A 127 -22.90 9.22 -13.44
N GLY A 128 -22.50 10.41 -13.01
CA GLY A 128 -21.10 10.72 -12.69
C GLY A 128 -20.54 9.81 -11.61
N ARG A 129 -21.31 9.54 -10.55
CA ARG A 129 -20.95 8.55 -9.52
C ARG A 129 -20.74 7.17 -10.13
N ARG A 130 -21.69 6.71 -10.96
CA ARG A 130 -21.61 5.39 -11.60
C ARG A 130 -20.38 5.26 -12.49
N LEU A 131 -20.09 6.28 -13.31
CA LEU A 131 -18.95 6.30 -14.22
C LEU A 131 -17.62 6.32 -13.46
N ILE A 132 -17.50 7.11 -12.39
CA ILE A 132 -16.29 7.13 -11.55
C ILE A 132 -16.06 5.77 -10.89
N THR A 133 -17.09 5.16 -10.29
CA THR A 133 -16.96 3.81 -9.70
C THR A 133 -16.51 2.79 -10.75
N MET A 134 -17.06 2.86 -11.97
CA MET A 134 -16.63 1.99 -13.08
C MET A 134 -15.18 2.27 -13.51
N ALA A 135 -14.77 3.53 -13.60
CA ALA A 135 -13.43 3.93 -13.98
C ALA A 135 -12.39 3.49 -12.92
N VAL A 136 -12.69 3.64 -11.63
CA VAL A 136 -11.88 3.09 -10.54
C VAL A 136 -11.72 1.57 -10.70
N SER A 137 -12.82 0.87 -10.99
CA SER A 137 -12.78 -0.59 -11.14
C SER A 137 -12.08 -1.07 -12.41
N SER A 138 -11.98 -0.26 -13.47
CA SER A 138 -11.47 -0.70 -14.78
C SER A 138 -10.11 -0.11 -15.12
N LYS A 139 -9.89 1.18 -14.84
CA LYS A 139 -8.65 1.91 -15.12
C LYS A 139 -7.61 1.76 -14.01
N LEU A 140 -8.03 1.65 -12.75
CA LEU A 140 -7.12 1.47 -11.61
C LEU A 140 -6.93 0.01 -11.21
N HIS A 141 -7.82 -0.88 -11.65
CA HIS A 141 -7.62 -2.31 -11.46
C HIS A 141 -6.53 -2.81 -12.39
N LYS A 142 -5.33 -2.99 -11.82
CA LYS A 142 -4.26 -3.73 -12.48
C LYS A 142 -4.70 -5.19 -12.58
N GLU A 143 -5.18 -5.60 -13.75
CA GLU A 143 -5.46 -7.00 -14.12
C GLU A 143 -4.22 -7.90 -14.11
N LYS A 144 -3.02 -7.38 -13.79
CA LYS A 144 -1.95 -8.24 -13.29
C LYS A 144 -2.36 -8.76 -11.93
N THR A 145 -3.27 -9.73 -11.95
CA THR A 145 -3.55 -10.61 -10.84
C THR A 145 -2.20 -11.01 -10.29
N TRP A 146 -2.04 -11.00 -8.97
CA TRP A 146 -0.83 -11.48 -8.30
C TRP A 146 -0.22 -12.74 -8.97
N ASN A 147 -1.10 -13.59 -9.53
CA ASN A 147 -0.77 -14.71 -10.40
C ASN A 147 0.10 -14.35 -11.61
N GLU A 148 -0.23 -13.35 -12.44
CA GLU A 148 0.59 -12.94 -13.59
C GLU A 148 1.96 -12.38 -13.17
N TYR A 149 2.01 -11.63 -12.07
CA TYR A 149 3.27 -11.15 -11.49
C TYR A 149 4.12 -12.34 -11.01
N ILE A 150 3.53 -13.28 -10.26
CA ILE A 150 4.18 -14.51 -9.82
C ILE A 150 4.67 -15.32 -11.03
N MET A 151 3.83 -15.53 -12.03
CA MET A 151 4.18 -16.29 -13.24
C MET A 151 5.37 -15.66 -13.95
N ARG A 152 5.39 -14.33 -14.07
CA ARG A 152 6.54 -13.63 -14.65
C ARG A 152 7.80 -13.72 -13.79
N LYS A 153 7.68 -13.68 -12.46
CA LYS A 153 8.81 -13.90 -11.54
C LYS A 153 9.35 -15.34 -11.64
N ILE A 154 8.46 -16.33 -11.80
CA ILE A 154 8.81 -17.73 -12.06
C ILE A 154 9.53 -17.86 -13.42
N GLU A 155 9.03 -17.22 -14.48
CA GLU A 155 9.68 -17.21 -15.79
C GLU A 155 11.08 -16.59 -15.75
N ILE A 156 11.23 -15.45 -15.06
CA ILE A 156 12.53 -14.82 -14.85
C ILE A 156 13.45 -15.76 -14.08
N ALA A 157 12.99 -16.34 -12.96
CA ALA A 157 13.76 -17.28 -12.15
C ALA A 157 14.25 -18.48 -12.97
N LYS A 158 13.40 -19.05 -13.83
CA LYS A 158 13.79 -20.09 -14.79
C LYS A 158 14.89 -19.62 -15.74
N HIS A 159 14.74 -18.41 -16.29
CA HIS A 159 15.71 -17.85 -17.23
C HIS A 159 17.09 -17.61 -16.60
N ILE A 160 17.14 -17.25 -15.32
CA ILE A 160 18.40 -17.01 -14.58
C ILE A 160 18.91 -18.25 -13.83
N GLY A 161 18.31 -19.43 -14.06
CA GLY A 161 18.78 -20.70 -13.47
C GLY A 161 18.45 -20.89 -12.00
N LEU A 162 17.49 -20.14 -11.46
CA LEU A 162 16.94 -20.32 -10.10
C LEU A 162 15.78 -21.33 -10.06
N ASP A 163 15.56 -22.09 -11.13
CA ASP A 163 14.49 -23.09 -11.21
C ASP A 163 14.69 -24.16 -10.13
N LEU A 164 13.65 -24.39 -9.35
CA LEU A 164 13.58 -25.47 -8.38
C LEU A 164 13.66 -26.79 -9.13
N GLN A 165 14.86 -27.36 -9.28
CA GLN A 165 14.94 -28.81 -9.27
C GLN A 165 14.35 -29.23 -7.93
N ALA A 166 13.12 -29.75 -8.02
CA ALA A 166 12.30 -30.22 -6.92
C ALA A 166 13.06 -31.26 -6.10
N THR A 167 13.92 -30.79 -5.21
CA THR A 167 14.28 -31.56 -4.04
C THR A 167 13.08 -31.35 -3.15
N CYS A 168 12.16 -32.31 -3.16
CA CYS A 168 11.20 -32.47 -2.08
C CYS A 168 12.01 -32.55 -0.78
N ILE A 169 12.26 -31.41 -0.13
CA ILE A 169 12.75 -31.40 1.23
C ILE A 169 11.55 -31.84 2.06
N ARG A 170 11.51 -33.15 2.30
CA ARG A 170 10.74 -33.76 3.37
C ARG A 170 10.84 -32.83 4.58
N ILE A 171 9.70 -32.29 4.98
CA ILE A 171 9.51 -31.68 6.30
C ILE A 171 9.80 -32.79 7.32
N LEU A 172 11.06 -32.97 7.67
CA LEU A 172 11.52 -33.80 8.77
C LEU A 172 12.46 -32.94 9.62
N ARG A 173 11.84 -32.27 10.59
CA ARG A 173 12.32 -31.72 11.87
C ARG A 173 13.70 -32.24 12.37
N PRO A 174 14.47 -31.51 13.24
CA PRO A 174 13.97 -30.94 14.50
C PRO A 174 14.61 -29.63 15.05
N ARG A 175 13.87 -29.02 16.00
CA ARG A 175 14.26 -27.97 16.97
C ARG A 175 15.78 -27.85 17.26
N ARG A 176 16.35 -26.67 17.00
CA ARG A 176 17.54 -25.99 17.62
C ARG A 176 17.77 -24.76 16.72
N MET A 177 17.60 -23.50 17.09
CA MET A 177 18.01 -22.75 18.29
C MET A 177 16.96 -21.67 18.58
N TRP A 178 16.38 -21.70 19.77
CA TRP A 178 15.89 -20.48 20.41
C TRP A 178 16.99 -20.07 21.39
N THR A 179 17.87 -19.18 20.97
CA THR A 179 18.80 -18.49 21.88
C THR A 179 18.99 -17.06 21.39
N LEU A 180 18.25 -16.16 22.03
CA LEU A 180 18.66 -14.81 22.43
C LEU A 180 19.66 -14.07 21.53
N VAL A 181 19.15 -13.11 20.75
CA VAL A 181 19.71 -11.75 20.75
C VAL A 181 18.53 -10.77 20.82
N VAL A 182 18.06 -10.51 22.04
CA VAL A 182 17.46 -9.23 22.40
C VAL A 182 18.63 -8.41 22.93
N GLU A 183 19.17 -7.49 22.13
CA GLU A 183 19.81 -6.24 22.57
C GLU A 183 20.60 -5.57 21.42
N GLN A 184 20.57 -4.24 21.45
CA GLN A 184 21.37 -3.29 20.66
C GLN A 184 20.82 -2.90 19.27
N ASN A 185 19.75 -2.10 19.27
CA ASN A 185 19.84 -0.68 18.91
C ASN A 185 18.46 -0.01 19.00
N ILE A 186 18.02 0.24 20.23
CA ILE A 186 17.02 1.28 20.51
C ILE A 186 17.77 2.61 20.35
N VAL A 187 17.47 3.36 19.30
CA VAL A 187 17.83 4.78 19.22
C VAL A 187 17.14 5.47 20.40
N ARG A 188 17.91 5.81 21.44
CA ARG A 188 17.44 6.65 22.54
C ARG A 188 17.16 8.05 21.99
N CYS A 189 15.90 8.46 22.01
CA CYS A 189 15.56 9.89 22.02
C CYS A 189 16.14 10.50 23.31
N PRO A 190 16.81 11.66 23.26
CA PRO A 190 17.23 12.36 24.47
C PRO A 190 16.02 12.99 25.15
N ASP A 191 15.75 12.57 26.39
CA ASP A 191 14.82 13.23 27.29
C ASP A 191 15.31 14.65 27.63
N ALA A 192 14.43 15.62 27.51
CA ALA A 192 14.61 16.95 28.10
C ALA A 192 14.10 16.94 29.55
N PRO A 193 14.86 17.49 30.52
CA PRO A 193 14.23 18.02 31.71
C PRO A 193 14.69 19.46 32.01
N GLY A 194 13.75 20.33 32.40
CA GLY A 194 14.12 21.65 32.88
C GLY A 194 13.02 22.66 33.21
N HIS A 195 11.98 22.29 33.97
CA HIS A 195 11.25 23.21 34.87
C HIS A 195 10.75 22.33 36.04
N GLY A 196 11.06 22.53 37.31
CA GLY A 196 11.35 23.75 38.05
C GLY A 196 10.23 23.96 39.07
N GLN A 197 10.40 23.40 40.28
CA GLN A 197 9.86 23.91 41.55
C GLN A 197 10.85 23.54 42.65
#